data_AF-A0AAU8G0T1-F1
#
_entry.id   AF-A0AAU8G0T1-F1
#
_cell.length_a   1.000
_cell.length_b   1.000
_cell.length_c   1.000
_cell.angle_alpha   90.00
_cell.angle_beta   90.00
_cell.angle_gamma   90.00
#
_symmetry.space_group_name_H-M   'P 1'
#
loop_
_entity.id
_entity.type
_entity.pdbx_description
1 polymer ?
#
loop_
_entity_poly.entity_id
_entity_poly.type
_entity_poly.pdbx_seq_one_letter_code
_entity_poly.pdbx_strand_id
1 'polypeptide(L)'
;MDDERTAPTTDGTDVAPPENATRVPRSTIAVVASVAGVGLAVVAALLAPAVLDAAVADGPAALRSSPPDGSTATSPAPGDPEHEVEDMTALLLALPGVEDVQTNGRVGTSAEITLVTPLPSPEVAQRTARDASAIVAAVPGGGAWSLRVEGTDTGGGTLAVEHGPGAASVPGVDPATGEPRPDLLGADAVADAVRLVAHDSVRRVYLAPGAASVDVRSADDLVPVAALVRAEGRGLTSLGVQGSGVGTYDGDGLTVPDDDLLTLLADVAAEPGVTQVVHDAVRDTFPQDPLLTVITSGDAAVVARTLDGAAYSGPVLAYQVHGATDGGASATRSGFVAGVAPAAGARPAGACAPGDLALGALGFDAAAGRRFLTVTARNDGAAECVLAGPPALRFVADDGSETDVLLEPDDDGLAPLTLAPGATAWAALSWRGGSTADDPPLVTTLLVAPQPGDPESVVGLTGIPGVGDGLDLLGGGTATIGSWTPARELAS
;
A
#
# COMPACT_ATOMS: atom_id res chain seq x y z
N MET A 1 32.12 -40.47 -49.87
CA MET A 1 31.40 -39.20 -50.05
C MET A 1 30.84 -38.86 -48.68
N ASP A 2 31.64 -38.61 -47.66
CA ASP A 2 32.80 -37.70 -47.53
C ASP A 2 32.45 -36.31 -48.04
N ASP A 3 31.95 -35.46 -47.14
CA ASP A 3 32.18 -34.03 -47.24
C ASP A 3 32.43 -33.47 -45.84
N GLU A 4 33.69 -33.13 -45.63
CA GLU A 4 34.37 -32.66 -44.44
C GLU A 4 34.48 -31.14 -44.59
N ARG A 5 33.88 -30.35 -43.69
CA ARG A 5 34.05 -28.88 -43.67
C ARG A 5 34.58 -28.38 -42.34
N THR A 6 35.91 -28.37 -42.30
CA THR A 6 36.81 -27.28 -41.89
C THR A 6 36.23 -26.12 -41.06
N ALA A 7 36.78 -25.98 -39.85
CA ALA A 7 36.78 -24.77 -39.04
C ALA A 7 37.73 -23.69 -39.60
N PRO A 8 37.54 -22.42 -39.21
CA PRO A 8 38.62 -21.43 -39.20
C PRO A 8 39.00 -20.99 -37.78
N THR A 9 40.31 -20.89 -37.59
CA THR A 9 41.04 -20.46 -36.40
C THR A 9 41.29 -18.93 -36.42
N THR A 10 41.15 -18.32 -35.23
CA THR A 10 41.94 -17.20 -34.64
C THR A 10 42.09 -15.84 -35.34
N ASP A 11 41.63 -14.79 -34.64
CA ASP A 11 42.36 -13.55 -34.36
C ASP A 11 41.70 -12.91 -33.11
N GLY A 12 42.35 -12.44 -32.04
CA GLY A 12 43.74 -12.03 -31.88
C GLY A 12 43.81 -10.54 -31.50
N THR A 13 43.25 -10.11 -30.36
CA THR A 13 43.53 -8.77 -29.81
C THR A 13 43.69 -8.79 -28.30
N ASP A 14 44.94 -8.63 -27.89
CA ASP A 14 45.45 -8.19 -26.59
C ASP A 14 44.75 -6.92 -26.09
N VAL A 15 44.30 -6.94 -24.84
CA VAL A 15 44.13 -5.72 -24.03
C VAL A 15 44.81 -5.96 -22.68
N ALA A 16 45.86 -5.19 -22.43
CA ALA A 16 46.64 -5.17 -21.20
C ALA A 16 45.82 -4.64 -20.00
N PRO A 17 46.12 -5.08 -18.76
CA PRO A 17 45.46 -4.58 -17.55
C PRO A 17 46.17 -3.33 -17.02
N PRO A 18 45.45 -2.36 -16.41
CA PRO A 18 46.11 -1.34 -15.62
C PRO A 18 46.39 -1.85 -14.20
N GLU A 19 47.62 -1.55 -13.79
CA GLU A 19 48.22 -1.84 -12.50
C GLU A 19 47.60 -1.06 -11.33
N ASN A 20 47.59 -1.74 -10.19
CA ASN A 20 47.67 -1.27 -8.82
C ASN A 20 47.94 0.23 -8.59
N ALA A 21 47.01 0.89 -7.88
CA ALA A 21 47.30 2.07 -7.09
C ALA A 21 46.78 1.91 -5.65
N THR A 22 47.72 1.57 -4.76
CA THR A 22 47.91 2.12 -3.40
C THR A 22 46.72 2.25 -2.44
N ARG A 23 46.79 1.40 -1.40
CA ARG A 23 46.19 1.58 -0.06
C ARG A 23 46.54 2.93 0.58
N VAL A 24 45.55 3.54 1.25
CA VAL A 24 45.73 4.36 2.46
C VAL A 24 44.61 3.97 3.46
N PRO A 25 44.93 3.71 4.75
CA PRO A 25 43.94 3.38 5.77
C PRO A 25 43.57 4.61 6.60
N ARG A 26 42.28 4.72 6.97
CA ARG A 26 41.67 5.55 8.04
C ARG A 26 40.15 5.38 7.88
N SER A 27 39.32 5.15 8.87
CA SER A 27 39.47 5.15 10.32
C SER A 27 38.18 4.55 10.88
N THR A 28 38.33 3.70 11.88
CA THR A 28 37.30 3.09 12.71
C THR A 28 36.38 4.17 13.30
N ILE A 29 35.08 4.13 12.98
CA ILE A 29 34.05 4.77 13.80
C ILE A 29 33.29 3.63 14.49
N ALA A 30 33.54 3.52 15.79
CA ALA A 30 32.73 2.72 16.70
C ALA A 30 31.40 3.45 16.92
N VAL A 31 30.30 2.84 16.51
CA VAL A 31 28.97 3.24 16.99
C VAL A 31 28.66 2.34 18.19
N VAL A 32 28.63 2.98 19.35
CA VAL A 32 28.32 2.39 20.65
C VAL A 32 26.82 2.07 20.68
N ALA A 33 26.52 0.81 20.97
CA ALA A 33 25.19 0.35 21.34
C ALA A 33 24.75 0.98 22.68
N SER A 34 23.53 1.49 22.72
CA SER A 34 22.82 1.80 23.96
C SER A 34 21.54 0.98 24.03
N VAL A 35 21.63 -0.08 24.84
CA VAL A 35 20.55 -0.94 25.34
C VAL A 35 19.90 -0.25 26.55
N ALA A 36 18.60 -0.05 26.50
CA ALA A 36 17.68 0.03 27.64
C ALA A 36 16.28 -0.29 27.07
N GLY A 37 15.49 -1.27 27.49
CA GLY A 37 15.44 -1.97 28.77
C GLY A 37 14.14 -1.58 29.50
N VAL A 38 13.26 -2.57 29.67
CA VAL A 38 12.04 -2.60 30.52
C VAL A 38 10.79 -1.99 29.85
N GLY A 39 9.60 -2.61 29.81
CA GLY A 39 9.13 -3.88 30.37
C GLY A 39 7.59 -3.95 30.31
N LEU A 40 7.08 -5.15 30.01
CA LEU A 40 5.76 -5.73 30.28
C LEU A 40 4.67 -4.86 30.98
N ALA A 41 3.48 -4.81 30.37
CA ALA A 41 2.21 -5.12 31.06
C ALA A 41 1.12 -5.53 30.06
N VAL A 42 0.35 -6.53 30.46
CA VAL A 42 -0.63 -7.32 29.70
C VAL A 42 -1.98 -7.21 30.41
N VAL A 43 -3.08 -7.32 29.63
CA VAL A 43 -4.48 -7.68 29.99
C VAL A 43 -5.49 -6.57 30.40
N ALA A 44 -6.41 -6.36 29.45
CA ALA A 44 -7.89 -6.32 29.53
C ALA A 44 -8.64 -5.35 30.46
N ALA A 45 -9.65 -4.66 29.91
CA ALA A 45 -11.05 -5.02 30.14
C ALA A 45 -12.03 -4.20 29.27
N LEU A 46 -13.05 -4.93 28.79
CA LEU A 46 -14.33 -4.45 28.26
C LEU A 46 -15.07 -3.54 29.26
N LEU A 47 -16.00 -2.74 28.69
CA LEU A 47 -17.25 -2.18 29.24
C LEU A 47 -17.34 -0.64 29.22
N ALA A 48 -18.03 -0.12 28.20
CA ALA A 48 -18.99 0.98 28.39
C ALA A 48 -20.25 0.41 29.09
N PRO A 49 -21.19 1.19 29.72
CA PRO A 49 -21.55 2.57 29.35
C PRO A 49 -21.99 3.54 30.49
N ALA A 50 -22.33 4.77 30.06
CA ALA A 50 -23.39 5.66 30.56
C ALA A 50 -23.13 6.65 31.74
N VAL A 51 -23.23 7.95 31.37
CA VAL A 51 -24.03 9.04 31.98
C VAL A 51 -23.72 9.45 33.44
N LEU A 52 -23.26 10.70 33.63
CA LEU A 52 -24.00 11.72 34.39
C LEU A 52 -23.43 13.14 34.28
N ASP A 53 -24.38 14.06 34.29
CA ASP A 53 -24.32 15.51 34.26
C ASP A 53 -23.89 16.12 35.60
N ALA A 54 -23.38 17.37 35.51
CA ALA A 54 -23.29 18.42 36.52
C ALA A 54 -22.53 18.22 37.85
N ALA A 55 -21.45 19.00 38.04
CA ALA A 55 -21.19 19.69 39.30
C ALA A 55 -20.51 21.05 39.08
N VAL A 56 -21.03 22.02 39.82
CA VAL A 56 -20.81 23.46 39.80
C VAL A 56 -19.71 23.88 40.81
N ALA A 57 -19.13 25.06 40.57
CA ALA A 57 -18.40 25.96 41.47
C ALA A 57 -16.93 25.65 41.78
N ASP A 58 -16.03 26.55 41.35
CA ASP A 58 -15.66 27.72 42.15
C ASP A 58 -14.85 28.72 41.31
N GLY A 59 -15.19 30.00 41.42
CA GLY A 59 -14.34 31.11 40.97
C GLY A 59 -13.92 31.96 42.17
N PRO A 60 -12.96 32.87 41.98
CA PRO A 60 -13.09 34.14 42.69
C PRO A 60 -12.87 35.37 41.78
N ALA A 61 -13.80 36.32 41.99
CA ALA A 61 -13.60 37.77 42.13
C ALA A 61 -12.80 38.51 41.04
N ALA A 62 -13.46 39.30 40.19
CA ALA A 62 -14.01 40.64 40.45
C ALA A 62 -13.12 41.74 39.86
N LEU A 63 -13.57 42.34 38.76
CA LEU A 63 -13.46 43.79 38.58
C LEU A 63 -14.80 44.29 38.03
N ARG A 64 -15.43 45.13 38.84
CA ARG A 64 -16.66 45.86 38.55
C ARG A 64 -16.32 47.07 37.68
N SER A 65 -17.01 47.22 36.57
CA SER A 65 -17.24 48.52 35.93
C SER A 65 -18.71 48.57 35.51
N SER A 66 -19.49 49.40 36.20
CA SER A 66 -20.87 49.71 35.81
C SER A 66 -20.89 50.53 34.52
N PRO A 67 -21.93 50.39 33.68
CA PRO A 67 -22.02 50.98 32.35
C PRO A 67 -22.60 52.41 32.39
N PRO A 68 -22.38 53.24 31.35
CA PRO A 68 -23.26 54.36 31.07
C PRO A 68 -24.50 53.90 30.30
N ASP A 69 -25.56 54.67 30.52
CA ASP A 69 -26.94 54.49 30.11
C ASP A 69 -27.18 54.09 28.64
N GLY A 70 -28.19 53.23 28.48
CA GLY A 70 -29.28 53.52 27.55
C GLY A 70 -28.96 53.52 26.06
N SER A 71 -28.51 52.39 25.53
CA SER A 71 -28.84 52.04 24.15
C SER A 71 -29.34 50.60 24.13
N THR A 72 -30.64 50.45 23.88
CA THR A 72 -31.23 49.17 23.47
C THR A 72 -30.63 48.79 22.12
N ALA A 73 -29.42 48.24 22.15
CA ALA A 73 -28.95 47.37 21.09
C ALA A 73 -29.78 46.09 21.22
N THR A 74 -30.90 46.07 20.50
CA THR A 74 -31.62 44.85 20.18
C THR A 74 -30.59 43.87 19.65
N SER A 75 -30.23 42.83 20.42
CA SER A 75 -29.64 41.63 19.83
C SER A 75 -30.57 41.25 18.68
N PRO A 76 -30.09 41.14 17.43
CA PRO A 76 -30.93 40.66 16.36
C PRO A 76 -31.49 39.31 16.82
N ALA A 77 -32.81 39.16 16.69
CA ALA A 77 -33.42 37.84 16.83
C ALA A 77 -32.63 36.87 15.92
N PRO A 78 -32.41 35.61 16.33
CA PRO A 78 -31.78 34.63 15.43
C PRO A 78 -32.49 34.74 14.08
N GLY A 79 -31.70 35.03 13.05
CA GLY A 79 -32.21 35.21 11.70
C GLY A 79 -32.97 33.96 11.28
N ASP A 80 -33.88 34.13 10.33
CA ASP A 80 -34.41 32.97 9.62
C ASP A 80 -33.22 32.27 8.94
N PRO A 81 -32.90 31.01 9.29
CA PRO A 81 -31.74 30.31 8.75
C PRO A 81 -31.78 30.20 7.22
N GLU A 82 -32.97 30.24 6.61
CA GLU A 82 -33.11 30.28 5.15
C GLU A 82 -32.57 31.59 4.57
N HIS A 83 -32.81 32.71 5.24
CA HIS A 83 -32.34 34.03 4.80
C HIS A 83 -30.82 34.19 4.96
N GLU A 84 -30.25 33.58 6.01
CA GLU A 84 -28.79 33.56 6.22
C GLU A 84 -28.06 32.75 5.11
N VAL A 85 -28.68 31.68 4.60
CA VAL A 85 -28.14 30.88 3.49
C VAL A 85 -28.24 31.63 2.15
N GLU A 86 -29.34 32.34 1.90
CA GLU A 86 -29.50 33.19 0.71
C GLU A 86 -28.44 34.31 0.67
N ASP A 87 -28.24 35.00 1.80
CA ASP A 87 -27.23 36.05 1.93
C ASP A 87 -25.80 35.51 1.72
N MET A 88 -25.49 34.35 2.31
CA MET A 88 -24.21 33.67 2.09
C MET A 88 -24.00 33.31 0.61
N THR A 89 -25.02 32.75 -0.05
CA THR A 89 -24.96 32.37 -1.47
C THR A 89 -24.69 33.60 -2.35
N ALA A 90 -25.36 34.72 -2.08
CA ALA A 90 -25.12 35.97 -2.78
C ALA A 90 -23.70 36.51 -2.58
N LEU A 91 -23.14 36.39 -1.37
CA LEU A 91 -21.76 36.77 -1.08
C LEU A 91 -20.74 35.88 -1.81
N LEU A 92 -20.97 34.57 -1.86
CA LEU A 92 -20.11 33.62 -2.57
C LEU A 92 -20.12 33.86 -4.09
N LEU A 93 -21.30 34.11 -4.68
CA LEU A 93 -21.43 34.44 -6.10
C LEU A 93 -20.77 35.77 -6.48
N ALA A 94 -20.59 36.68 -5.52
CA ALA A 94 -19.91 37.96 -5.75
C ALA A 94 -18.37 37.84 -5.74
N LEU A 95 -17.82 36.68 -5.36
CA LEU A 95 -16.37 36.48 -5.33
C LEU A 95 -15.77 36.41 -6.74
N PRO A 96 -14.53 36.89 -6.94
CA PRO A 96 -13.88 36.83 -8.24
C PRO A 96 -13.73 35.40 -8.77
N GLY A 97 -14.17 35.16 -9.99
CA GLY A 97 -13.98 33.88 -10.68
C GLY A 97 -14.94 32.77 -10.23
N VAL A 98 -16.00 33.08 -9.48
CA VAL A 98 -17.10 32.15 -9.18
C VAL A 98 -18.19 32.27 -10.26
N GLU A 99 -18.62 31.14 -10.79
CA GLU A 99 -19.69 31.01 -11.79
C GLU A 99 -21.01 30.57 -11.16
N ASP A 100 -20.94 29.58 -10.26
CA ASP A 100 -22.10 28.97 -9.60
C ASP A 100 -21.80 28.66 -8.13
N VAL A 101 -22.85 28.60 -7.31
CA VAL A 101 -22.78 28.25 -5.90
C VAL A 101 -23.95 27.34 -5.56
N GLN A 102 -23.64 26.18 -4.98
CA GLN A 102 -24.63 25.23 -4.48
C GLN A 102 -24.47 25.02 -2.98
N THR A 103 -25.59 25.07 -2.26
CA THR A 103 -25.64 24.83 -0.81
C THR A 103 -26.51 23.62 -0.54
N ASN A 104 -25.94 22.55 0.00
CA ASN A 104 -26.64 21.27 0.09
C ASN A 104 -27.60 21.12 1.29
N GLY A 105 -27.87 22.19 2.03
CA GLY A 105 -29.07 22.42 2.86
C GLY A 105 -29.37 21.43 3.99
N ARG A 106 -28.49 20.47 4.29
CA ARG A 106 -28.63 19.52 5.40
C ARG A 106 -27.61 19.80 6.51
N VAL A 107 -27.95 19.45 7.74
CA VAL A 107 -27.03 19.52 8.88
C VAL A 107 -25.77 18.70 8.57
N GLY A 108 -24.62 19.36 8.50
CA GLY A 108 -23.33 18.77 8.11
C GLY A 108 -23.00 18.79 6.61
N THR A 109 -23.72 19.57 5.78
CA THR A 109 -23.43 19.66 4.33
C THR A 109 -22.57 20.85 3.93
N SER A 110 -21.88 20.62 2.82
CA SER A 110 -20.90 21.47 2.16
C SER A 110 -21.54 22.66 1.43
N ALA A 111 -20.82 23.78 1.38
CA ALA A 111 -20.96 24.75 0.31
C ALA A 111 -20.08 24.30 -0.87
N GLU A 112 -20.59 24.41 -2.08
CA GLU A 112 -19.86 24.11 -3.30
C GLU A 112 -19.80 25.37 -4.16
N ILE A 113 -18.62 25.73 -4.61
CA ILE A 113 -18.41 26.83 -5.55
C ILE A 113 -17.81 26.28 -6.84
N THR A 114 -18.36 26.71 -7.97
CA THR A 114 -17.84 26.37 -9.31
C THR A 114 -17.09 27.58 -9.84
N LEU A 115 -15.83 27.39 -10.21
CA LEU A 115 -15.01 28.43 -10.84
C LEU A 115 -15.39 28.62 -12.31
N VAL A 116 -15.29 29.85 -12.80
CA VAL A 116 -15.53 30.22 -14.20
C VAL A 116 -14.62 29.47 -15.18
N THR A 117 -15.09 29.28 -16.42
CA THR A 117 -14.28 28.76 -17.54
C THR A 117 -13.96 29.89 -18.55
N PRO A 118 -12.68 30.14 -18.93
CA PRO A 118 -11.46 29.47 -18.47
C PRO A 118 -11.17 29.73 -17.00
N LEU A 119 -10.47 28.79 -16.35
CA LEU A 119 -10.13 28.88 -14.94
C LEU A 119 -9.35 30.17 -14.62
N PRO A 120 -9.61 30.81 -13.46
CA PRO A 120 -8.82 31.95 -13.00
C PRO A 120 -7.36 31.54 -12.75
N SER A 121 -6.46 32.52 -12.69
CA SER A 121 -5.06 32.25 -12.31
C SER A 121 -4.97 31.57 -10.95
N PRO A 122 -3.97 30.70 -10.69
CA PRO A 122 -3.83 29.98 -9.42
C PRO A 122 -3.96 30.87 -8.17
N GLU A 123 -3.37 32.07 -8.19
CA GLU A 123 -3.39 33.02 -7.05
C GLU A 123 -4.77 33.63 -6.82
N VAL A 124 -5.58 33.78 -7.88
CA VAL A 124 -6.96 34.27 -7.79
C VAL A 124 -7.85 33.14 -7.28
N ALA A 125 -7.76 31.95 -7.86
CA ALA A 125 -8.52 30.77 -7.43
C ALA A 125 -8.30 30.48 -5.93
N GLN A 126 -7.05 30.49 -5.47
CA GLN A 126 -6.71 30.24 -4.08
C GLN A 126 -7.19 31.34 -3.13
N ARG A 127 -7.16 32.61 -3.57
CA ARG A 127 -7.73 33.72 -2.79
C ARG A 127 -9.24 33.59 -2.69
N THR A 128 -9.92 33.33 -3.80
CA THR A 128 -11.36 33.09 -3.84
C THR A 128 -11.78 31.96 -2.92
N ALA A 129 -11.05 30.84 -2.90
CA ALA A 129 -11.30 29.74 -1.99
C ALA A 129 -11.13 30.12 -0.51
N ARG A 130 -10.11 30.93 -0.17
CA ARG A 130 -9.91 31.45 1.20
C ARG A 130 -11.03 32.39 1.62
N ASP A 131 -11.41 33.32 0.74
CA ASP A 131 -12.50 34.27 1.01
C ASP A 131 -13.84 33.54 1.14
N ALA A 132 -14.10 32.53 0.29
CA ALA A 132 -15.28 31.66 0.38
C ALA A 132 -15.32 30.89 1.70
N SER A 133 -14.18 30.31 2.12
CA SER A 133 -14.07 29.60 3.41
C SER A 133 -14.39 30.52 4.59
N ALA A 134 -13.92 31.77 4.53
CA ALA A 134 -14.20 32.77 5.56
C ALA A 134 -15.68 33.19 5.60
N ILE A 135 -16.33 33.31 4.44
CA ILE A 135 -17.77 33.58 4.33
C ILE A 135 -18.58 32.43 4.93
N VAL A 136 -18.27 31.18 4.55
CA VAL A 136 -18.96 29.99 5.07
C VAL A 136 -18.80 29.89 6.59
N ALA A 137 -17.58 30.08 7.11
CA ALA A 137 -17.31 30.01 8.54
C ALA A 137 -18.00 31.10 9.38
N ALA A 138 -18.40 32.22 8.76
CA ALA A 138 -19.08 33.33 9.44
C ALA A 138 -20.58 33.08 9.67
N VAL A 139 -21.19 32.14 8.95
CA VAL A 139 -22.61 31.78 9.11
C VAL A 139 -22.79 30.93 10.38
N PRO A 140 -23.86 31.11 11.18
CA PRO A 140 -24.15 30.25 12.33
C PRO A 140 -24.14 28.76 11.98
N GLY A 141 -23.26 27.98 12.62
CA GLY A 141 -23.07 26.55 12.32
C GLY A 141 -22.16 26.25 11.13
N GLY A 142 -21.75 27.26 10.36
CA GLY A 142 -20.85 27.16 9.21
C GLY A 142 -19.45 26.67 9.55
N GLY A 143 -19.02 26.82 10.81
CA GLY A 143 -17.79 26.23 11.33
C GLY A 143 -17.75 24.70 11.31
N ALA A 144 -18.86 24.01 10.99
CA ALA A 144 -18.92 22.56 10.78
C ALA A 144 -19.05 22.18 9.29
N TRP A 145 -19.07 23.15 8.38
CA TRP A 145 -19.31 22.90 6.96
C TRP A 145 -18.00 22.61 6.22
N SER A 146 -18.11 21.85 5.13
CA SER A 146 -17.06 21.80 4.11
C SER A 146 -17.26 22.88 3.06
N LEU A 147 -16.17 23.32 2.45
CA LEU A 147 -16.19 24.05 1.18
C LEU A 147 -15.60 23.14 0.10
N ARG A 148 -16.34 22.92 -0.99
CA ARG A 148 -15.84 22.28 -2.21
C ARG A 148 -15.64 23.33 -3.28
N VAL A 149 -14.47 23.36 -3.90
CA VAL A 149 -14.13 24.24 -5.01
C VAL A 149 -13.96 23.38 -6.24
N GLU A 150 -14.80 23.55 -7.24
CA GLU A 150 -14.73 22.83 -8.51
C GLU A 150 -14.41 23.74 -9.67
N GLY A 151 -13.91 23.18 -10.76
CA GLY A 151 -13.70 23.92 -11.99
C GLY A 151 -13.36 23.01 -13.16
N THR A 152 -13.59 23.53 -14.37
CA THR A 152 -13.23 22.84 -15.61
C THR A 152 -12.31 23.75 -16.44
N ASP A 153 -11.15 23.23 -16.84
CA ASP A 153 -10.28 23.92 -17.77
C ASP A 153 -10.81 23.84 -19.21
N THR A 154 -10.34 24.74 -20.08
CA THR A 154 -10.62 24.74 -21.51
C THR A 154 -10.29 23.43 -22.23
N GLY A 155 -9.30 22.67 -21.74
CA GLY A 155 -8.96 21.33 -22.23
C GLY A 155 -9.91 20.22 -21.76
N GLY A 156 -10.93 20.55 -20.96
CA GLY A 156 -11.89 19.62 -20.37
C GLY A 156 -11.33 18.82 -19.19
N GLY A 157 -10.20 19.23 -18.62
CA GLY A 157 -9.72 18.70 -17.34
C GLY A 157 -10.55 19.30 -16.20
N THR A 158 -10.85 18.51 -15.17
CA THR A 158 -11.63 18.96 -14.02
C THR A 158 -10.79 18.99 -12.75
N LEU A 159 -11.07 19.94 -11.87
CA LEU A 159 -10.54 19.96 -10.51
C LEU A 159 -11.67 19.96 -9.50
N ALA A 160 -11.43 19.33 -8.35
CA ALA A 160 -12.26 19.46 -7.17
C ALA A 160 -11.35 19.47 -5.93
N VAL A 161 -11.52 20.49 -5.08
CA VAL A 161 -10.76 20.66 -3.85
C VAL A 161 -11.73 20.84 -2.68
N GLU A 162 -11.67 19.94 -1.70
CA GLU A 162 -12.51 19.98 -0.50
C GLU A 162 -11.73 20.49 0.70
N HIS A 163 -12.27 21.46 1.42
CA HIS A 163 -11.71 22.07 2.63
C HIS A 163 -12.72 22.04 3.78
N GLY A 164 -12.23 22.12 5.02
CA GLY A 164 -13.04 22.35 6.21
C GLY A 164 -13.41 21.08 7.00
N PRO A 165 -13.92 21.24 8.23
CA PRO A 165 -14.14 20.14 9.18
C PRO A 165 -15.26 19.18 8.77
N GLY A 166 -16.12 19.57 7.83
CA GLY A 166 -17.14 18.70 7.23
C GLY A 166 -16.71 18.09 5.90
N ALA A 167 -15.48 18.29 5.44
CA ALA A 167 -14.98 17.57 4.26
C ALA A 167 -14.87 16.12 4.71
N ALA A 168 -15.69 15.25 4.13
CA ALA A 168 -15.67 13.85 4.52
C ALA A 168 -14.23 13.37 4.37
N SER A 169 -13.64 12.87 5.45
CA SER A 169 -12.49 12.00 5.32
C SER A 169 -12.97 10.77 4.55
N VAL A 170 -12.83 10.81 3.22
CA VAL A 170 -12.67 9.57 2.46
C VAL A 170 -11.56 8.81 3.21
N PRO A 171 -11.77 7.54 3.61
CA PRO A 171 -10.98 6.90 4.65
C PRO A 171 -9.47 7.00 4.37
N GLY A 172 -8.87 8.01 4.98
CA GLY A 172 -7.44 8.28 5.14
C GLY A 172 -7.19 8.50 6.63
N VAL A 173 -7.83 7.65 7.42
CA VAL A 173 -7.59 7.56 8.87
C VAL A 173 -6.25 6.84 9.02
N ASP A 174 -5.41 7.31 9.92
CA ASP A 174 -4.25 6.53 10.33
C ASP A 174 -4.77 5.22 10.96
N PRO A 175 -4.51 4.05 10.35
CA PRO A 175 -5.02 2.75 10.75
C PRO A 175 -4.48 2.33 12.13
N ALA A 176 -3.32 2.84 12.52
CA ALA A 176 -2.70 2.55 13.81
C ALA A 176 -3.30 3.42 14.93
N THR A 177 -3.79 4.62 14.62
CA THR A 177 -4.22 5.59 15.65
C THR A 177 -5.70 5.98 15.60
N GLY A 178 -6.39 5.75 14.48
CA GLY A 178 -7.77 6.21 14.28
C GLY A 178 -7.88 7.72 14.02
N GLU A 179 -6.77 8.43 13.88
CA GLU A 179 -6.72 9.89 13.73
C GLU A 179 -6.72 10.31 12.24
N PRO A 180 -7.30 11.48 11.89
CA PRO A 180 -7.13 12.08 10.56
C PRO A 180 -5.64 12.32 10.27
N ARG A 181 -5.15 11.82 9.12
CA ARG A 181 -3.75 11.98 8.72
C ARG A 181 -3.41 13.46 8.41
N PRO A 182 -2.16 13.91 8.66
CA PRO A 182 -1.75 15.31 8.45
C PRO A 182 -2.01 15.79 7.00
N ASP A 183 -2.38 17.07 6.87
CA ASP A 183 -3.00 17.70 5.69
C ASP A 183 -2.24 17.50 4.35
N LEU A 184 -2.62 16.47 3.58
CA LEU A 184 -2.27 16.32 2.15
C LEU A 184 -2.80 17.47 1.28
N LEU A 185 -3.78 18.21 1.81
CA LEU A 185 -4.40 19.35 1.15
C LEU A 185 -3.40 20.52 0.98
N GLY A 186 -2.52 20.75 1.95
CA GLY A 186 -1.58 21.88 1.92
C GLY A 186 -2.25 23.27 1.92
N ALA A 187 -1.47 24.34 2.14
CA ALA A 187 -2.00 25.71 2.28
C ALA A 187 -2.47 26.35 0.95
N ASP A 188 -1.99 25.82 -0.17
CA ASP A 188 -2.22 26.34 -1.54
C ASP A 188 -2.91 25.30 -2.45
N ALA A 189 -3.73 24.41 -1.88
CA ALA A 189 -4.39 23.30 -2.59
C ALA A 189 -5.10 23.69 -3.88
N VAL A 190 -5.84 24.80 -3.87
CA VAL A 190 -6.63 25.25 -5.04
C VAL A 190 -5.71 25.83 -6.11
N ALA A 191 -4.68 26.58 -5.72
CA ALA A 191 -3.68 27.05 -6.67
C ALA A 191 -2.99 25.87 -7.37
N ASP A 192 -2.61 24.86 -6.61
CA ASP A 192 -1.88 23.72 -7.14
C ASP A 192 -2.77 22.85 -8.03
N ALA A 193 -4.05 22.66 -7.65
CA ALA A 193 -5.03 21.98 -8.51
C ALA A 193 -5.26 22.70 -9.84
N VAL A 194 -5.30 24.04 -9.84
CA VAL A 194 -5.41 24.84 -11.06
C VAL A 194 -4.15 24.69 -11.92
N ARG A 195 -2.95 24.71 -11.33
CA ARG A 195 -1.69 24.48 -12.09
C ARG A 195 -1.66 23.10 -12.72
N LEU A 196 -2.02 22.07 -11.98
CA LEU A 196 -2.03 20.69 -12.46
C LEU A 196 -3.03 20.48 -13.58
N VAL A 197 -4.30 20.90 -13.42
CA VAL A 197 -5.34 20.67 -14.43
C VAL A 197 -5.12 21.47 -15.72
N ALA A 198 -4.33 22.54 -15.67
CA ALA A 198 -3.94 23.31 -16.86
C ALA A 198 -3.00 22.55 -17.80
N HIS A 199 -2.41 21.43 -17.35
CA HIS A 199 -1.64 20.54 -18.21
C HIS A 199 -2.57 19.65 -19.03
N ASP A 200 -2.34 19.62 -20.35
CA ASP A 200 -3.09 18.77 -21.27
C ASP A 200 -3.09 17.28 -20.89
N SER A 201 -2.06 16.79 -20.22
CA SER A 201 -2.01 15.38 -19.80
C SER A 201 -2.96 15.05 -18.64
N VAL A 202 -3.45 16.05 -17.90
CA VAL A 202 -4.28 15.87 -16.71
C VAL A 202 -5.77 15.91 -17.07
N ARG A 203 -6.53 14.93 -16.57
CA ARG A 203 -7.99 14.85 -16.74
C ARG A 203 -8.74 15.25 -15.49
N ARG A 204 -8.25 14.85 -14.33
CA ARG A 204 -8.91 15.11 -13.06
C ARG A 204 -7.87 15.37 -11.98
N VAL A 205 -8.14 16.37 -11.16
CA VAL A 205 -7.43 16.57 -9.89
C VAL A 205 -8.48 16.57 -8.78
N TYR A 206 -8.27 15.75 -7.76
CA TYR A 206 -9.10 15.71 -6.57
C TYR A 206 -8.24 15.81 -5.32
N LEU A 207 -8.44 16.87 -4.54
CA LEU A 207 -7.71 17.09 -3.29
C LEU A 207 -8.71 17.24 -2.14
N ALA A 208 -8.49 16.52 -1.05
CA ALA A 208 -9.28 16.60 0.17
C ALA A 208 -8.39 16.26 1.38
N PRO A 209 -8.83 16.50 2.62
CA PRO A 209 -8.14 15.98 3.79
C PRO A 209 -7.99 14.46 3.69
N GLY A 210 -6.75 13.97 3.65
CA GLY A 210 -6.45 12.54 3.51
C GLY A 210 -6.57 11.96 2.09
N ALA A 211 -6.83 12.77 1.06
CA ALA A 211 -6.85 12.30 -0.33
C ALA A 211 -6.19 13.29 -1.29
N ALA A 212 -5.30 12.78 -2.14
CA ALA A 212 -4.68 13.53 -3.23
C ALA A 212 -4.62 12.63 -4.47
N SER A 213 -5.60 12.78 -5.35
CA SER A 213 -5.78 11.95 -6.54
C SER A 213 -5.61 12.76 -7.82
N VAL A 214 -4.84 12.22 -8.76
CA VAL A 214 -4.68 12.78 -10.10
C VAL A 214 -4.97 11.70 -11.13
N ASP A 215 -5.91 11.97 -12.04
CA ASP A 215 -6.14 11.13 -13.21
C ASP A 215 -5.55 11.78 -14.46
N VAL A 216 -4.83 10.98 -15.26
CA VAL A 216 -4.23 11.39 -16.52
C VAL A 216 -5.00 10.87 -17.73
N ARG A 217 -4.69 11.39 -18.92
CA ARG A 217 -5.36 11.01 -20.19
C ARG A 217 -4.99 9.61 -20.68
N SER A 218 -3.72 9.24 -20.56
CA SER A 218 -3.18 7.99 -21.08
C SER A 218 -2.05 7.47 -20.20
N ALA A 219 -1.67 6.20 -20.35
CA ALA A 219 -0.59 5.63 -19.54
C ALA A 219 0.76 6.32 -19.78
N ASP A 220 1.01 6.80 -21.01
CA ASP A 220 2.20 7.56 -21.38
C ASP A 220 2.32 8.90 -20.61
N ASP A 221 1.21 9.39 -20.05
CA ASP A 221 1.16 10.63 -19.29
C ASP A 221 1.52 10.46 -17.79
N LEU A 222 1.66 9.23 -17.29
CA LEU A 222 1.90 8.96 -15.86
C LEU A 222 3.21 9.59 -15.37
N VAL A 223 4.33 9.32 -16.04
CA VAL A 223 5.66 9.86 -15.70
C VAL A 223 5.71 11.39 -15.74
N PRO A 224 5.32 12.07 -16.86
CA PRO A 224 5.39 13.53 -16.90
C PRO A 224 4.47 14.19 -15.86
N VAL A 225 3.29 13.63 -15.59
CA VAL A 225 2.39 14.18 -14.55
C VAL A 225 2.93 13.95 -13.14
N ALA A 226 3.53 12.80 -12.85
CA ALA A 226 4.21 12.57 -11.58
C ALA A 226 5.33 13.59 -11.34
N ALA A 227 6.13 13.90 -12.37
CA ALA A 227 7.16 14.93 -12.28
C ALA A 227 6.58 16.33 -11.96
N LEU A 228 5.42 16.68 -12.52
CA LEU A 228 4.71 17.92 -12.19
C LEU A 228 4.27 17.94 -10.72
N VAL A 229 3.67 16.86 -10.22
CA VAL A 229 3.22 16.78 -8.82
C VAL A 229 4.39 16.86 -7.84
N ARG A 230 5.53 16.20 -8.16
CA ARG A 230 6.76 16.32 -7.36
C ARG A 230 7.29 17.75 -7.33
N ALA A 231 7.20 18.50 -8.43
CA ALA A 231 7.63 19.89 -8.49
C ALA A 231 6.79 20.81 -7.60
N GLU A 232 5.51 20.48 -7.39
CA GLU A 232 4.63 21.16 -6.42
C GLU A 232 4.88 20.70 -4.97
N GLY A 233 5.79 19.73 -4.74
CA GLY A 233 6.14 19.25 -3.40
C GLY A 233 5.03 18.48 -2.70
N ARG A 234 4.14 17.83 -3.46
CA ARG A 234 2.98 17.09 -2.94
C ARG A 234 3.19 15.59 -3.06
N GLY A 235 2.64 14.84 -2.11
CA GLY A 235 2.42 13.40 -2.26
C GLY A 235 1.05 13.11 -2.89
N LEU A 236 0.82 11.86 -3.29
CA LEU A 236 -0.41 11.41 -3.93
C LEU A 236 -0.93 10.16 -3.24
N THR A 237 -2.24 10.14 -2.95
CA THR A 237 -2.91 8.90 -2.60
C THR A 237 -3.20 8.04 -3.81
N SER A 238 -3.35 8.65 -4.99
CA SER A 238 -3.46 7.90 -6.24
C SER A 238 -3.02 8.70 -7.45
N LEU A 239 -2.41 7.98 -8.40
CA LEU A 239 -2.11 8.47 -9.73
C LEU A 239 -2.58 7.40 -10.71
N GLY A 240 -3.53 7.72 -11.58
CA GLY A 240 -4.12 6.73 -12.47
C GLY A 240 -4.52 7.32 -13.82
N VAL A 241 -4.93 6.45 -14.74
CA VAL A 241 -5.43 6.85 -16.05
C VAL A 241 -6.97 6.82 -16.01
N GLN A 242 -7.61 7.95 -16.31
CA GLN A 242 -9.05 8.13 -16.10
C GLN A 242 -9.88 7.06 -16.82
N GLY A 243 -10.77 6.40 -16.07
CA GLY A 243 -11.68 5.40 -16.62
C GLY A 243 -10.99 4.10 -17.07
N SER A 244 -9.71 3.95 -16.75
CA SER A 244 -8.97 2.70 -16.91
C SER A 244 -8.64 2.10 -15.55
N GLY A 245 -8.31 0.80 -15.54
CA GLY A 245 -7.76 0.15 -14.36
C GLY A 245 -6.26 0.37 -14.18
N VAL A 246 -5.64 1.40 -14.76
CA VAL A 246 -4.18 1.61 -14.71
C VAL A 246 -3.84 2.68 -13.69
N GLY A 247 -3.01 2.36 -12.70
CA GLY A 247 -2.53 3.37 -11.75
C GLY A 247 -1.85 2.82 -10.50
N THR A 248 -1.47 3.74 -9.63
CA THR A 248 -0.92 3.47 -8.31
C THR A 248 -1.86 3.98 -7.23
N TYR A 249 -1.95 3.26 -6.12
CA TYR A 249 -2.58 3.71 -4.89
C TYR A 249 -1.56 3.68 -3.75
N ASP A 250 -1.43 4.78 -3.02
CA ASP A 250 -0.61 4.90 -1.81
C ASP A 250 -1.50 5.41 -0.68
N GLY A 251 -1.90 4.52 0.23
CA GLY A 251 -2.74 4.90 1.38
C GLY A 251 -2.12 5.98 2.27
N ASP A 252 -0.79 6.12 2.27
CA ASP A 252 -0.07 7.14 3.02
C ASP A 252 -0.11 8.51 2.35
N GLY A 253 -0.21 8.54 1.01
CA GLY A 253 -0.25 9.78 0.25
C GLY A 253 0.98 10.66 0.43
N LEU A 254 2.06 10.12 1.02
CA LEU A 254 3.26 10.88 1.41
C LEU A 254 4.27 10.94 0.27
N THR A 255 4.14 10.06 -0.72
CA THR A 255 5.11 9.94 -1.81
C THR A 255 4.41 10.05 -3.16
N VAL A 256 5.20 10.39 -4.18
CA VAL A 256 4.80 10.23 -5.57
C VAL A 256 5.54 8.99 -6.08
N PRO A 257 4.86 8.05 -6.74
CA PRO A 257 5.49 6.86 -7.33
C PRO A 257 6.70 7.23 -8.18
N ASP A 258 7.77 6.43 -8.19
CA ASP A 258 8.96 6.70 -9.00
C ASP A 258 8.72 6.47 -10.51
N ASP A 259 9.63 7.01 -11.33
CA ASP A 259 9.48 6.96 -12.80
C ASP A 259 9.62 5.53 -13.34
N ASP A 260 10.38 4.65 -12.67
CA ASP A 260 10.58 3.26 -13.09
C ASP A 260 9.29 2.45 -12.92
N LEU A 261 8.59 2.62 -11.79
CA LEU A 261 7.29 2.00 -11.53
C LEU A 261 6.25 2.51 -12.52
N LEU A 262 6.16 3.82 -12.76
CA LEU A 262 5.16 4.37 -13.68
C LEU A 262 5.41 3.95 -15.13
N THR A 263 6.68 3.81 -15.54
CA THR A 263 7.06 3.26 -16.84
C THR A 263 6.63 1.80 -16.94
N LEU A 264 6.90 0.99 -15.91
CA LEU A 264 6.45 -0.41 -15.85
C LEU A 264 4.94 -0.54 -15.99
N LEU A 265 4.16 0.30 -15.29
CA LEU A 265 2.69 0.28 -15.39
C LEU A 265 2.21 0.59 -16.81
N ALA A 266 2.82 1.57 -17.48
CA ALA A 266 2.47 1.92 -18.84
C ALA A 266 2.82 0.81 -19.84
N ASP A 267 4.01 0.22 -19.72
CA ASP A 267 4.45 -0.88 -20.57
C ASP A 267 3.54 -2.10 -20.43
N VAL A 268 3.19 -2.48 -19.20
CA VAL A 268 2.30 -3.63 -18.93
C VAL A 268 0.88 -3.33 -19.40
N ALA A 269 0.39 -2.10 -19.24
CA ALA A 269 -0.92 -1.71 -19.73
C ALA A 269 -1.02 -1.73 -21.27
N ALA A 270 0.10 -1.61 -21.98
CA ALA A 270 0.16 -1.71 -23.43
C ALA A 270 0.10 -3.17 -23.95
N GLU A 271 0.27 -4.17 -23.07
CA GLU A 271 0.21 -5.58 -23.47
C GLU A 271 -1.20 -5.99 -23.94
N PRO A 272 -1.31 -6.71 -25.08
CA PRO A 272 -2.60 -7.11 -25.61
C PRO A 272 -3.44 -7.90 -24.60
N GLY A 273 -4.67 -7.43 -24.37
CA GLY A 273 -5.64 -8.08 -23.50
C GLY A 273 -5.61 -7.61 -22.05
N VAL A 274 -4.59 -6.86 -21.62
CA VAL A 274 -4.55 -6.24 -20.29
C VAL A 274 -5.64 -5.16 -20.17
N THR A 275 -6.44 -5.25 -19.12
CA THR A 275 -7.54 -4.32 -18.84
C THR A 275 -7.34 -3.50 -17.57
N GLN A 276 -6.49 -3.98 -16.67
CA GLN A 276 -6.19 -3.34 -15.38
C GLN A 276 -4.76 -3.65 -14.96
N VAL A 277 -4.05 -2.64 -14.46
CA VAL A 277 -2.69 -2.72 -13.88
C VAL A 277 -2.67 -1.78 -12.68
N VAL A 278 -2.79 -2.33 -11.48
CA VAL A 278 -2.84 -1.54 -10.25
C VAL A 278 -1.69 -1.91 -9.35
N HIS A 279 -0.90 -0.91 -8.96
CA HIS A 279 0.05 -1.03 -7.87
C HIS A 279 -0.58 -0.48 -6.59
N ASP A 280 -0.71 -1.32 -5.56
CA ASP A 280 -1.24 -0.92 -4.26
C ASP A 280 -0.12 -0.93 -3.22
N ALA A 281 0.23 0.23 -2.65
CA ALA A 281 1.25 0.36 -1.62
C ALA A 281 0.70 0.24 -0.18
N VAL A 282 -0.59 -0.09 -0.01
CA VAL A 282 -1.26 -0.03 1.30
C VAL A 282 -0.64 -0.97 2.33
N ARG A 283 -0.11 -0.33 3.36
CA ARG A 283 0.50 -0.87 4.58
C ARG A 283 -0.50 -1.35 5.63
N ASP A 284 -1.65 -1.92 5.25
CA ASP A 284 -2.69 -2.31 6.24
C ASP A 284 -3.20 -3.75 6.12
N THR A 285 -2.85 -4.45 5.05
CA THR A 285 -2.91 -5.91 5.08
C THR A 285 -1.65 -6.42 5.75
N PHE A 286 -1.79 -7.44 6.59
CA PHE A 286 -0.68 -8.33 6.91
C PHE A 286 -0.88 -9.56 6.00
N PRO A 287 0.11 -10.00 5.21
CA PRO A 287 1.37 -9.30 4.93
C PRO A 287 1.15 -7.92 4.31
N GLN A 288 2.06 -7.04 4.69
CA GLN A 288 2.23 -5.70 4.15
C GLN A 288 3.11 -5.88 2.93
N ASP A 289 2.69 -5.54 1.72
CA ASP A 289 3.65 -5.34 0.63
C ASP A 289 2.99 -4.71 -0.60
N PRO A 290 3.76 -3.91 -1.37
CA PRO A 290 3.31 -3.39 -2.63
C PRO A 290 3.04 -4.53 -3.60
N LEU A 291 1.77 -4.73 -3.96
CA LEU A 291 1.37 -5.75 -4.92
C LEU A 291 1.01 -5.10 -6.24
N LEU A 292 1.70 -5.51 -7.31
CA LEU A 292 1.29 -5.22 -8.67
C LEU A 292 0.22 -6.23 -9.10
N THR A 293 -1.04 -5.81 -9.13
CA THR A 293 -2.17 -6.61 -9.60
C THR A 293 -2.48 -6.29 -11.06
N VAL A 294 -2.50 -7.31 -11.91
CA VAL A 294 -2.80 -7.21 -13.33
C VAL A 294 -4.01 -8.06 -13.66
N ILE A 295 -4.99 -7.50 -14.38
CA ILE A 295 -6.11 -8.26 -14.94
C ILE A 295 -5.99 -8.23 -16.46
N THR A 296 -5.99 -9.41 -17.06
CA THR A 296 -5.96 -9.60 -18.51
C THR A 296 -7.10 -10.51 -18.96
N SER A 297 -7.63 -10.21 -20.14
CA SER A 297 -8.55 -11.09 -20.87
C SER A 297 -7.83 -12.19 -21.66
N GLY A 298 -6.50 -12.11 -21.76
CA GLY A 298 -5.64 -13.08 -22.44
C GLY A 298 -5.03 -14.14 -21.51
N ASP A 299 -3.96 -14.78 -22.00
CA ASP A 299 -3.20 -15.76 -21.21
C ASP A 299 -2.39 -15.07 -20.12
N ALA A 300 -2.70 -15.37 -18.85
CA ALA A 300 -1.98 -14.84 -17.70
C ALA A 300 -0.47 -15.17 -17.75
N ALA A 301 -0.08 -16.30 -18.35
CA ALA A 301 1.32 -16.68 -18.47
C ALA A 301 2.10 -15.81 -19.48
N VAL A 302 1.43 -15.18 -20.45
CA VAL A 302 2.08 -14.23 -21.38
C VAL A 302 2.48 -12.97 -20.62
N VAL A 303 1.54 -12.38 -19.88
CA VAL A 303 1.79 -11.14 -19.13
C VAL A 303 2.78 -11.37 -17.98
N ALA A 304 2.71 -12.52 -17.30
CA ALA A 304 3.70 -12.90 -16.29
C ALA A 304 5.13 -12.96 -16.87
N ARG A 305 5.32 -13.55 -18.06
CA ARG A 305 6.62 -13.54 -18.74
C ARG A 305 7.11 -12.14 -19.12
N THR A 306 6.20 -11.23 -19.48
CA THR A 306 6.55 -9.82 -19.69
C THR A 306 7.07 -9.20 -18.40
N LEU A 307 6.37 -9.41 -17.27
CA LEU A 307 6.79 -8.90 -15.96
C LEU A 307 8.12 -9.50 -15.48
N ASP A 308 8.33 -10.80 -15.68
CA ASP A 308 9.59 -11.49 -15.36
C ASP A 308 10.77 -10.96 -16.17
N GLY A 309 10.52 -10.51 -17.41
CA GLY A 309 11.54 -9.96 -18.31
C GLY A 309 11.69 -8.44 -18.26
N ALA A 310 10.89 -7.75 -17.44
CA ALA A 310 10.83 -6.29 -17.42
C ALA A 310 12.14 -5.69 -16.90
N ALA A 311 12.56 -4.57 -17.49
CA ALA A 311 13.67 -3.77 -16.97
C ALA A 311 13.13 -2.82 -15.89
N TYR A 312 13.28 -3.21 -14.63
CA TYR A 312 12.80 -2.43 -13.49
C TYR A 312 13.92 -2.30 -12.44
N SER A 313 14.26 -1.07 -12.09
CA SER A 313 15.34 -0.74 -11.12
C SER A 313 14.83 -0.27 -9.75
N GLY A 314 13.51 -0.26 -9.55
CA GLY A 314 12.91 0.05 -8.26
C GLY A 314 13.09 -1.05 -7.21
N PRO A 315 12.49 -0.88 -6.01
CA PRO A 315 12.46 -1.91 -4.97
C PRO A 315 11.84 -3.20 -5.49
N VAL A 316 12.21 -4.37 -4.93
CA VAL A 316 11.60 -5.65 -5.28
C VAL A 316 10.08 -5.55 -5.24
N LEU A 317 9.44 -5.93 -6.34
CA LEU A 317 8.00 -5.76 -6.53
C LEU A 317 7.39 -7.11 -6.89
N ALA A 318 6.51 -7.60 -6.02
CA ALA A 318 5.71 -8.80 -6.28
C ALA A 318 4.55 -8.46 -7.24
N TYR A 319 4.12 -9.46 -8.01
CA TYR A 319 2.97 -9.32 -8.89
C TYR A 319 2.01 -10.50 -8.80
N GLN A 320 0.75 -10.21 -9.15
CA GLN A 320 -0.27 -11.19 -9.46
C GLN A 320 -0.96 -10.83 -10.78
N VAL A 321 -1.00 -11.77 -11.70
CA VAL A 321 -1.69 -11.65 -12.99
C VAL A 321 -2.89 -12.58 -12.99
N HIS A 322 -4.09 -12.00 -13.08
CA HIS A 322 -5.34 -12.74 -13.26
C HIS A 322 -5.75 -12.72 -14.72
N GLY A 323 -6.06 -13.89 -15.28
CA GLY A 323 -6.55 -14.01 -16.64
C GLY A 323 -7.10 -15.39 -16.95
N ALA A 324 -6.92 -15.83 -18.19
CA ALA A 324 -7.26 -17.18 -18.62
C ALA A 324 -5.99 -17.98 -18.99
N THR A 325 -6.16 -19.26 -19.25
CA THR A 325 -5.21 -20.10 -19.98
C THR A 325 -5.55 -20.09 -21.47
N ASP A 326 -4.68 -20.62 -22.32
CA ASP A 326 -4.96 -20.88 -23.75
C ASP A 326 -6.23 -21.72 -23.98
N GLY A 327 -6.68 -22.47 -22.97
CA GLY A 327 -7.92 -23.25 -22.98
C GLY A 327 -9.17 -22.51 -22.46
N GLY A 328 -9.05 -21.24 -22.06
CA GLY A 328 -10.14 -20.42 -21.54
C GLY A 328 -10.47 -20.64 -20.06
N ALA A 329 -9.75 -21.53 -19.36
CA ALA A 329 -9.90 -21.69 -17.90
C ALA A 329 -9.25 -20.51 -17.17
N SER A 330 -9.90 -20.00 -16.12
CA SER A 330 -9.32 -18.95 -15.26
C SER A 330 -7.97 -19.40 -14.72
N ALA A 331 -6.98 -18.51 -14.77
CA ALA A 331 -5.65 -18.75 -14.23
C ALA A 331 -5.13 -17.49 -13.55
N THR A 332 -4.42 -17.70 -12.44
CA THR A 332 -3.63 -16.67 -11.81
C THR A 332 -2.16 -17.07 -11.86
N ARG A 333 -1.30 -16.11 -12.16
CA ARG A 333 0.16 -16.23 -12.09
C ARG A 333 0.73 -15.26 -11.09
N SER A 334 1.69 -15.71 -10.31
CA SER A 334 2.40 -14.85 -9.37
C SER A 334 3.91 -14.92 -9.55
N GLY A 335 4.61 -13.87 -9.14
CA GLY A 335 6.06 -13.78 -9.28
C GLY A 335 6.60 -12.44 -8.80
N PHE A 336 7.82 -12.14 -9.23
CA PHE A 336 8.49 -10.88 -8.94
C PHE A 336 8.91 -10.21 -10.25
N VAL A 337 8.70 -8.91 -10.35
CA VAL A 337 9.11 -8.13 -11.52
C VAL A 337 10.61 -8.31 -11.77
N ALA A 338 11.00 -8.39 -13.04
CA ALA A 338 12.36 -8.73 -13.49
C ALA A 338 12.86 -10.12 -13.05
N GLY A 339 11.98 -10.99 -12.52
CA GLY A 339 12.34 -12.28 -11.95
C GLY A 339 13.21 -12.18 -10.69
N VAL A 340 13.28 -10.99 -10.08
CA VAL A 340 14.14 -10.72 -8.92
C VAL A 340 13.32 -10.88 -7.65
N ALA A 341 13.30 -12.10 -7.10
CA ALA A 341 12.79 -12.32 -5.76
C ALA A 341 13.64 -11.59 -4.70
N PRO A 342 13.08 -11.30 -3.50
CA PRO A 342 13.85 -10.78 -2.38
C PRO A 342 15.09 -11.64 -2.17
N ALA A 343 16.25 -10.99 -2.04
CA ALA A 343 17.50 -11.72 -1.87
C ALA A 343 17.40 -12.60 -0.62
N ALA A 344 17.51 -13.91 -0.81
CA ALA A 344 17.67 -14.82 0.32
C ALA A 344 18.88 -14.36 1.14
N GLY A 345 18.70 -14.28 2.46
CA GLY A 345 19.79 -13.95 3.38
C GLY A 345 21.02 -14.82 3.11
N ALA A 346 22.22 -14.27 3.32
CA ALA A 346 23.44 -15.03 3.12
C ALA A 346 23.42 -16.32 3.95
N ARG A 347 23.73 -17.46 3.32
CA ARG A 347 23.79 -18.75 4.01
C ARG A 347 24.73 -18.62 5.22
N PRO A 348 24.24 -18.89 6.45
CA PRO A 348 25.07 -18.76 7.64
C PRO A 348 26.20 -19.78 7.63
N ALA A 349 27.33 -19.42 8.21
CA ALA A 349 28.39 -20.38 8.47
C ALA A 349 27.87 -21.48 9.41
N GLY A 350 28.13 -22.75 9.08
CA GLY A 350 27.57 -23.88 9.84
C GLY A 350 26.09 -24.13 9.58
N ALA A 351 25.55 -23.67 8.45
CA ALA A 351 24.19 -23.96 8.03
C ALA A 351 23.87 -25.47 8.11
N CYS A 352 22.67 -25.80 8.57
CA CYS A 352 22.19 -27.18 8.59
C CYS A 352 22.26 -27.81 7.21
N ALA A 353 22.81 -29.03 7.14
CA ALA A 353 22.74 -29.81 5.92
C ALA A 353 21.30 -30.31 5.75
N PRO A 354 20.72 -30.25 4.54
CA PRO A 354 19.36 -30.71 4.30
C PRO A 354 19.10 -32.15 4.78
N GLY A 355 20.09 -33.04 4.62
CA GLY A 355 20.00 -34.44 5.07
C GLY A 355 20.10 -34.66 6.59
N ASP A 356 20.49 -33.63 7.36
CA ASP A 356 20.55 -33.67 8.83
C ASP A 356 19.25 -33.14 9.46
N LEU A 357 18.28 -32.69 8.66
CA LEU A 357 17.02 -32.14 9.12
C LEU A 357 15.84 -33.08 8.81
N ALA A 358 15.05 -33.38 9.83
CA ALA A 358 13.70 -33.89 9.64
C ALA A 358 12.73 -32.71 9.52
N LEU A 359 12.26 -32.46 8.29
CA LEU A 359 11.28 -31.43 7.99
C LEU A 359 9.85 -31.99 8.14
N GLY A 360 8.93 -31.16 8.62
CA GLY A 360 7.54 -31.56 8.82
C GLY A 360 6.59 -30.37 8.85
N ALA A 361 5.31 -30.68 9.07
CA ALA A 361 4.29 -29.69 9.34
C ALA A 361 3.38 -30.18 10.47
N LEU A 362 2.91 -29.26 11.30
CA LEU A 362 1.97 -29.52 12.39
C LEU A 362 1.15 -28.27 12.68
N GLY A 363 0.15 -28.41 13.55
CA GLY A 363 -0.62 -27.28 14.07
C GLY A 363 -1.39 -26.54 12.98
N PHE A 364 -2.70 -26.77 12.92
CA PHE A 364 -3.59 -25.98 12.08
C PHE A 364 -4.49 -25.12 12.97
N ASP A 365 -4.57 -23.84 12.66
CA ASP A 365 -5.52 -22.92 13.30
C ASP A 365 -6.19 -22.03 12.26
N ALA A 366 -7.45 -21.69 12.51
CA ALA A 366 -8.24 -20.79 11.70
C ALA A 366 -8.91 -19.76 12.61
N ALA A 367 -8.37 -18.54 12.62
CA ALA A 367 -8.82 -17.46 13.49
C ALA A 367 -8.88 -16.13 12.74
N ALA A 368 -9.92 -15.34 13.01
CA ALA A 368 -10.09 -13.98 12.48
C ALA A 368 -9.94 -13.86 10.94
N GLY A 369 -10.39 -14.87 10.18
CA GLY A 369 -10.29 -14.87 8.71
C GLY A 369 -8.92 -15.25 8.15
N ARG A 370 -7.98 -15.66 9.03
CA ARG A 370 -6.67 -16.19 8.66
C ARG A 370 -6.57 -17.66 9.05
N ARG A 371 -5.73 -18.38 8.31
CA ARG A 371 -5.33 -19.75 8.61
C ARG A 371 -3.84 -19.79 8.84
N PHE A 372 -3.43 -20.75 9.65
CA PHE A 372 -2.05 -20.94 10.07
C PHE A 372 -1.69 -22.41 10.00
N LEU A 373 -0.47 -22.69 9.55
CA LEU A 373 0.17 -23.99 9.61
C LEU A 373 1.59 -23.79 10.14
N THR A 374 2.08 -24.69 10.99
CA THR A 374 3.46 -24.64 11.46
C THR A 374 4.34 -25.56 10.62
N VAL A 375 5.34 -25.01 9.94
CA VAL A 375 6.42 -25.78 9.31
C VAL A 375 7.49 -26.05 10.38
N THR A 376 8.02 -27.26 10.45
CA THR A 376 9.01 -27.66 11.47
C THR A 376 10.28 -28.19 10.86
N ALA A 377 11.39 -27.99 11.58
CA ALA A 377 12.69 -28.57 11.28
C ALA A 377 13.33 -29.09 12.57
N ARG A 378 13.60 -30.40 12.63
CA ARG A 378 14.34 -31.01 13.73
C ARG A 378 15.73 -31.40 13.26
N ASN A 379 16.77 -31.03 14.02
CA ASN A 379 18.13 -31.48 13.75
C ASN A 379 18.28 -32.94 14.19
N ASP A 380 18.27 -33.87 13.24
CA ASP A 380 18.54 -35.30 13.48
C ASP A 380 20.02 -35.67 13.25
N GLY A 381 20.83 -34.69 12.87
CA GLY A 381 22.29 -34.80 12.79
C GLY A 381 22.96 -34.93 14.16
N ALA A 382 24.26 -35.22 14.13
CA ALA A 382 25.08 -35.43 15.33
C ALA A 382 25.77 -34.14 15.84
N ALA A 383 25.68 -33.04 15.10
CA ALA A 383 26.36 -31.78 15.41
C ALA A 383 25.36 -30.61 15.44
N GLU A 384 25.74 -29.53 16.12
CA GLU A 384 24.99 -28.28 16.05
C GLU A 384 25.06 -27.70 14.63
N CYS A 385 23.98 -27.06 14.21
CA CYS A 385 23.89 -26.41 12.91
C CYS A 385 23.03 -25.13 12.97
N VAL A 386 23.04 -24.33 11.91
CA VAL A 386 22.38 -23.02 11.88
C VAL A 386 21.27 -22.98 10.83
N LEU A 387 20.11 -22.46 11.21
CA LEU A 387 19.05 -22.02 10.30
C LEU A 387 18.99 -20.49 10.31
N ALA A 388 18.58 -19.88 9.20
CA ALA A 388 18.42 -18.43 9.10
C ALA A 388 17.28 -18.09 8.16
N GLY A 389 16.55 -17.03 8.49
CA GLY A 389 15.41 -16.55 7.70
C GLY A 389 14.28 -17.57 7.58
N PRO A 390 13.34 -17.34 6.64
CA PRO A 390 12.25 -18.25 6.36
C PRO A 390 12.67 -19.43 5.46
N PRO A 391 12.03 -20.61 5.60
CA PRO A 391 12.17 -21.68 4.61
C PRO A 391 11.57 -21.28 3.26
N ALA A 392 12.08 -21.88 2.19
CA ALA A 392 11.41 -21.83 0.89
C ALA A 392 10.36 -22.95 0.81
N LEU A 393 9.16 -22.61 0.31
CA LEU A 393 8.05 -23.53 0.16
C LEU A 393 7.54 -23.53 -1.27
N ARG A 394 7.13 -24.70 -1.77
CA ARG A 394 6.24 -24.84 -2.93
C ARG A 394 5.06 -25.72 -2.56
N PHE A 395 3.95 -25.48 -3.21
CA PHE A 395 2.66 -26.05 -2.86
C PHE A 395 2.22 -27.03 -3.96
N VAL A 396 1.85 -28.24 -3.57
CA VAL A 396 1.42 -29.27 -4.50
C VAL A 396 0.01 -29.72 -4.11
N ALA A 397 -0.89 -29.66 -5.08
CA ALA A 397 -2.28 -30.05 -4.95
C ALA A 397 -2.44 -31.57 -4.91
N ASP A 398 -3.63 -32.02 -4.49
CA ASP A 398 -4.03 -33.43 -4.47
C ASP A 398 -4.00 -34.11 -5.84
N ASP A 399 -4.20 -33.37 -6.92
CA ASP A 399 -4.04 -33.85 -8.30
C ASP A 399 -2.56 -33.94 -8.76
N GLY A 400 -1.62 -33.55 -7.90
CA GLY A 400 -0.18 -33.55 -8.14
C GLY A 400 0.33 -32.33 -8.91
N SER A 401 -0.54 -31.39 -9.28
CA SER A 401 -0.12 -30.13 -9.89
C SER A 401 0.50 -29.19 -8.86
N GLU A 402 1.45 -28.38 -9.32
CA GLU A 402 1.97 -27.28 -8.50
C GLU A 402 0.93 -26.15 -8.45
N THR A 403 0.64 -25.70 -7.24
CA THR A 403 -0.25 -24.56 -6.98
C THR A 403 0.57 -23.30 -6.97
N ASP A 404 0.25 -22.39 -7.88
CA ASP A 404 0.86 -21.07 -8.01
C ASP A 404 0.42 -20.19 -6.82
N VAL A 405 1.28 -20.02 -5.83
CA VAL A 405 1.02 -19.21 -4.63
C VAL A 405 2.13 -18.20 -4.50
N LEU A 406 1.76 -16.93 -4.33
CA LEU A 406 2.72 -15.90 -3.99
C LEU A 406 3.14 -16.10 -2.53
N LEU A 407 4.35 -16.61 -2.32
CA LEU A 407 4.94 -16.82 -1.01
C LEU A 407 5.80 -15.62 -0.62
N GLU A 408 5.36 -14.88 0.38
CA GLU A 408 6.05 -13.71 0.89
C GLU A 408 6.80 -14.06 2.18
N PRO A 409 8.12 -13.80 2.24
CA PRO A 409 8.86 -13.94 3.48
C PRO A 409 8.43 -12.84 4.46
N ASP A 410 8.02 -13.23 5.67
CA ASP A 410 7.85 -12.29 6.77
C ASP A 410 9.22 -12.08 7.43
N ASP A 411 9.94 -11.03 7.00
CA ASP A 411 11.23 -10.66 7.55
C ASP A 411 11.06 -9.98 8.91
N ASP A 412 10.85 -10.82 9.92
CA ASP A 412 10.84 -10.44 11.32
C ASP A 412 12.22 -9.99 11.85
N GLY A 413 13.25 -9.95 10.99
CA GLY A 413 14.60 -9.54 11.35
C GLY A 413 15.28 -10.46 12.37
N LEU A 414 14.80 -11.70 12.51
CA LEU A 414 15.34 -12.63 13.50
C LEU A 414 16.78 -13.04 13.18
N ALA A 415 17.58 -13.09 14.23
CA ALA A 415 18.95 -13.57 14.15
C ALA A 415 18.99 -15.07 13.77
N PRO A 416 20.05 -15.53 13.07
CA PRO A 416 20.24 -16.95 12.79
C PRO A 416 20.11 -17.83 14.03
N LEU A 417 19.36 -18.92 13.89
CA LEU A 417 19.04 -19.87 14.94
C LEU A 417 20.04 -21.03 14.94
N THR A 418 20.76 -21.24 16.03
CA THR A 418 21.57 -22.45 16.24
C THR A 418 20.72 -23.57 16.82
N LEU A 419 20.69 -24.72 16.15
CA LEU A 419 19.96 -25.93 16.52
C LEU A 419 20.92 -27.00 17.02
N ALA A 420 20.78 -27.38 18.29
CA ALA A 420 21.47 -28.55 18.84
C ALA A 420 20.91 -29.86 18.26
N PRO A 421 21.68 -30.96 18.29
CA PRO A 421 21.16 -32.29 17.98
C PRO A 421 19.88 -32.61 18.77
N GLY A 422 18.84 -33.04 18.06
CA GLY A 422 17.50 -33.33 18.57
C GLY A 422 16.62 -32.11 18.83
N ALA A 423 17.13 -30.88 18.71
CA ALA A 423 16.34 -29.67 18.87
C ALA A 423 15.44 -29.41 17.65
N THR A 424 14.32 -28.72 17.88
CA THR A 424 13.32 -28.39 16.85
C THR A 424 13.17 -26.88 16.71
N ALA A 425 13.09 -26.43 15.47
CA ALA A 425 12.67 -25.10 15.09
C ALA A 425 11.31 -25.16 14.37
N TRP A 426 10.63 -24.03 14.31
CA TRP A 426 9.40 -23.87 13.56
C TRP A 426 9.34 -22.52 12.84
N ALA A 427 8.55 -22.48 11.78
CA ALA A 427 8.22 -21.30 11.00
C ALA A 427 6.70 -21.25 10.77
N ALA A 428 6.10 -20.07 10.89
CA ALA A 428 4.66 -19.90 10.73
C ALA A 428 4.31 -19.66 9.26
N LEU A 429 3.54 -20.57 8.66
CA LEU A 429 2.87 -20.32 7.38
C LEU A 429 1.49 -19.75 7.67
N SER A 430 1.11 -18.64 7.03
CA SER A 430 -0.23 -18.07 7.15
C SER A 430 -0.80 -17.65 5.80
N TRP A 431 -2.11 -17.83 5.61
CA TRP A 431 -2.81 -17.41 4.40
C TRP A 431 -4.26 -17.03 4.71
N ARG A 432 -4.94 -16.48 3.69
CA ARG A 432 -6.40 -16.37 3.66
C ARG A 432 -6.93 -17.53 2.81
N GLY A 433 -7.87 -18.29 3.35
CA GLY A 433 -8.42 -19.43 2.61
C GLY A 433 -9.29 -18.97 1.45
N GLY A 434 -9.10 -19.63 0.31
CA GLY A 434 -9.91 -19.47 -0.88
C GLY A 434 -11.29 -20.10 -0.75
N SER A 435 -12.20 -19.70 -1.64
CA SER A 435 -13.51 -20.36 -1.75
C SER A 435 -13.34 -21.76 -2.35
N THR A 436 -13.84 -22.78 -1.65
CA THR A 436 -13.83 -24.17 -2.12
C THR A 436 -15.19 -24.60 -2.72
N ALA A 437 -16.07 -23.64 -3.02
CA ALA A 437 -17.45 -23.92 -3.46
C ALA A 437 -17.55 -24.73 -4.76
N ASP A 438 -16.55 -24.63 -5.64
CA ASP A 438 -16.49 -25.34 -6.92
C ASP A 438 -15.55 -26.55 -6.89
N ASP A 439 -15.22 -27.05 -5.70
CA ASP A 439 -14.32 -28.19 -5.47
C ASP A 439 -12.95 -28.05 -6.18
N PRO A 440 -12.23 -26.92 -5.98
CA PRO A 440 -10.92 -26.74 -6.58
C PRO A 440 -9.89 -27.70 -5.95
N PRO A 441 -8.81 -28.07 -6.68
CA PRO A 441 -7.72 -28.86 -6.13
C PRO A 441 -7.15 -28.20 -4.85
N LEU A 442 -7.02 -28.99 -3.78
CA LEU A 442 -6.53 -28.51 -2.48
C LEU A 442 -5.06 -28.88 -2.30
N VAL A 443 -4.30 -28.01 -1.63
CA VAL A 443 -2.88 -28.28 -1.35
C VAL A 443 -2.76 -29.37 -0.29
N THR A 444 -2.16 -30.50 -0.66
CA THR A 444 -1.97 -31.65 0.23
C THR A 444 -0.52 -31.92 0.57
N THR A 445 0.41 -31.30 -0.16
CA THR A 445 1.85 -31.50 -0.01
C THR A 445 2.60 -30.18 -0.07
N LEU A 446 3.57 -30.01 0.82
CA LEU A 446 4.56 -28.93 0.75
C LEU A 446 5.90 -29.50 0.31
N LEU A 447 6.57 -28.82 -0.62
CA LEU A 447 7.99 -29.04 -0.90
C LEU A 447 8.76 -27.99 -0.09
N VAL A 448 9.55 -28.42 0.89
CA VAL A 448 10.16 -27.54 1.89
C VAL A 448 11.68 -27.60 1.75
N ALA A 449 12.32 -26.45 1.51
CA ALA A 449 13.76 -26.30 1.60
C ALA A 449 14.12 -25.49 2.86
N PRO A 450 15.05 -25.97 3.72
CA PRO A 450 15.40 -25.27 4.96
C PRO A 450 15.87 -23.83 4.77
N GLN A 451 16.54 -23.58 3.64
CA GLN A 451 16.92 -22.25 3.16
C GLN A 451 16.65 -22.16 1.65
N PRO A 452 16.37 -20.97 1.11
CA PRO A 452 16.24 -20.80 -0.33
C PRO A 452 17.46 -21.34 -1.10
N GLY A 453 17.19 -22.14 -2.14
CA GLY A 453 18.22 -22.79 -2.97
C GLY A 453 18.72 -24.15 -2.44
N ASP A 454 18.30 -24.57 -1.24
CA ASP A 454 18.54 -25.95 -0.79
C ASP A 454 17.65 -26.96 -1.55
N PRO A 455 18.06 -28.24 -1.61
CA PRO A 455 17.18 -29.34 -1.99
C PRO A 455 15.91 -29.37 -1.14
N GLU A 456 14.77 -29.62 -1.80
CA GLU A 456 13.45 -29.70 -1.18
C GLU A 456 13.20 -31.09 -0.57
N SER A 457 12.53 -31.12 0.58
CA SER A 457 11.93 -32.31 1.17
C SER A 457 10.42 -32.31 0.97
N VAL A 458 9.85 -33.49 0.72
CA VAL A 458 8.40 -33.66 0.58
C VAL A 458 7.75 -33.78 1.96
N VAL A 459 6.87 -32.86 2.30
CA VAL A 459 6.10 -32.82 3.55
C VAL A 459 4.61 -33.00 3.22
N GLY A 460 4.08 -34.18 3.50
CA GLY A 460 2.65 -34.48 3.35
C GLY A 460 1.83 -33.87 4.48
N LEU A 461 0.67 -33.31 4.14
CA LEU A 461 -0.24 -32.66 5.10
C LEU A 461 -1.37 -33.57 5.58
N THR A 462 -1.55 -34.73 4.94
CA THR A 462 -2.57 -35.71 5.30
C THR A 462 -2.39 -36.19 6.74
N GLY A 463 -3.47 -36.14 7.53
CA GLY A 463 -3.49 -36.60 8.92
C GLY A 463 -3.08 -35.56 9.95
N ILE A 464 -2.71 -34.34 9.54
CA ILE A 464 -2.54 -33.21 10.47
C ILE A 464 -3.95 -32.79 10.97
N PRO A 465 -4.20 -32.80 12.29
CA PRO A 465 -5.49 -32.38 12.84
C PRO A 465 -5.84 -30.95 12.40
N GLY A 466 -7.07 -30.76 11.89
CA GLY A 466 -7.58 -29.47 11.44
C GLY A 466 -7.40 -29.19 9.94
N VAL A 467 -6.44 -29.83 9.26
CA VAL A 467 -6.23 -29.65 7.80
C VAL A 467 -7.33 -30.29 6.96
N GLY A 468 -7.90 -31.41 7.41
CA GLY A 468 -8.92 -32.14 6.63
C GLY A 468 -8.34 -32.73 5.34
N ASP A 469 -9.00 -32.47 4.21
CA ASP A 469 -8.63 -32.99 2.89
C ASP A 469 -7.47 -32.21 2.22
N GLY A 470 -7.11 -31.03 2.75
CA GLY A 470 -6.01 -30.19 2.24
C GLY A 470 -6.15 -28.74 2.69
N LEU A 471 -5.13 -27.92 2.40
CA LEU A 471 -5.22 -26.48 2.60
C LEU A 471 -6.05 -25.85 1.49
N ASP A 472 -6.96 -24.96 1.85
CA ASP A 472 -7.71 -24.10 0.93
C ASP A 472 -6.86 -22.92 0.42
N LEU A 473 -5.62 -23.22 0.05
CA LEU A 473 -4.67 -22.32 -0.55
C LEU A 473 -4.66 -22.59 -2.06
N LEU A 474 -5.32 -21.73 -2.83
CA LEU A 474 -5.60 -21.96 -4.24
C LEU A 474 -4.61 -21.21 -5.14
N GLY A 475 -4.59 -21.57 -6.43
CA GLY A 475 -3.79 -20.87 -7.44
C GLY A 475 -4.12 -19.37 -7.49
N GLY A 476 -3.10 -18.52 -7.38
CA GLY A 476 -3.23 -17.08 -7.20
C GLY A 476 -3.43 -16.60 -5.77
N GLY A 477 -3.40 -17.50 -4.80
CA GLY A 477 -3.41 -17.14 -3.38
C GLY A 477 -2.11 -16.46 -2.96
N THR A 478 -2.16 -15.74 -1.85
CA THR A 478 -0.99 -15.23 -1.14
C THR A 478 -0.80 -15.99 0.17
N ALA A 479 0.45 -16.24 0.53
CA ALA A 479 0.81 -16.83 1.81
C ALA A 479 2.08 -16.16 2.36
N THR A 480 2.17 -16.06 3.68
CA THR A 480 3.34 -15.54 4.39
C THR A 480 4.07 -16.66 5.11
N ILE A 481 5.39 -16.62 5.12
CA ILE A 481 6.22 -17.54 5.89
C ILE A 481 7.21 -16.78 6.77
N GLY A 482 7.10 -16.98 8.09
CA GLY A 482 8.02 -16.37 9.06
C GLY A 482 9.39 -17.06 9.11
N SER A 483 10.34 -16.41 9.77
CA SER A 483 11.67 -16.97 10.01
C SER A 483 11.65 -18.18 10.93
N TRP A 484 12.69 -19.01 10.85
CA TRP A 484 12.91 -20.11 11.79
C TRP A 484 13.06 -19.58 13.22
N THR A 485 12.22 -20.09 14.13
CA THR A 485 12.25 -19.79 15.56
C THR A 485 12.42 -21.07 16.38
N PRO A 486 13.03 -21.01 17.58
CA PRO A 486 13.06 -22.16 18.48
C PRO A 486 11.64 -22.65 18.78
N ALA A 487 11.41 -23.96 18.72
CA ALA A 487 10.19 -24.52 19.27
C ALA A 487 10.17 -24.23 20.78
N ARG A 488 9.15 -23.50 21.25
CA ARG A 488 8.81 -23.56 22.67
C ARG A 488 8.36 -24.99 22.92
N GLU A 489 8.77 -25.60 24.03
CA GLU A 489 8.21 -26.90 24.44
C GLU A 489 6.68 -26.77 24.41
N LEU A 490 6.06 -27.35 23.38
CA LEU A 490 4.62 -27.55 23.36
C LEU A 490 4.40 -28.56 24.47
N ALA A 491 3.91 -28.07 25.62
CA ALA A 491 3.58 -28.90 26.76
C ALA A 491 2.69 -30.05 26.24
N SER A 492 3.25 -31.25 26.29
CA SER A 492 2.68 -32.50 25.81
C SER A 492 1.34 -32.84 26.43
#